data_AF-A0A6P0SYR7-F1
#
_entry.id   AF-A0A6P0SYR7-F1
#
_cell.length_a   1.000
_cell.length_b   1.000
_cell.length_c   1.000
_cell.angle_alpha   90.00
_cell.angle_beta   90.00
_cell.angle_gamma   90.00
#
_symmetry.space_group_name_H-M   'P 1'
#
loop_
_entity.id
_entity.type
_entity.pdbx_description
1 polymer ?
#
loop_
_entity_poly.entity_id
_entity_poly.type
_entity_poly.pdbx_seq_one_letter_code
_entity_poly.pdbx_strand_id
1 'polypeptide(L)'
;LFALYSDLQRKARREQNPISETDLPCLWILSPSCSAQLLKGFSAKLDDSGNWVEGIYFLPKLFNTALVAINQLPVTEETLWLRILGRDKTQSQAINELLALPDGHPLRGNILEILANWRIKIEGNEDLTEDERELIMNLSPAYLRWREETLEQGREQGNLEGQRLMVENLLAGRFGTVDKELSRTIEPLMQLPITDRTQVLLNLSRQELLERFGESRSD
;
A
#
# COMPACT_ATOMS: atom_id res chain seq x y z
N LEU A 1 1.34 25.62 14.83
CA LEU A 1 1.39 24.88 16.11
C LEU A 1 0.65 25.60 17.24
N PHE A 2 1.08 26.79 17.66
CA PHE A 2 0.47 27.49 18.82
C PHE A 2 -1.02 27.85 18.68
N ALA A 3 -1.49 28.15 17.46
CA ALA A 3 -2.92 28.33 17.20
C ALA A 3 -3.73 27.06 17.50
N LEU A 4 -3.24 25.91 17.04
CA LEU A 4 -3.86 24.60 17.29
C LEU A 4 -3.88 24.26 18.80
N TYR A 5 -2.79 24.55 19.52
CA TYR A 5 -2.75 24.37 20.98
C TYR A 5 -3.83 25.18 21.69
N SER A 6 -4.01 26.44 21.27
CA SER A 6 -5.02 27.33 21.84
C SER A 6 -6.43 26.78 21.63
N ASP A 7 -6.70 26.20 20.45
CA ASP A 7 -8.00 25.59 20.14
C ASP A 7 -8.24 24.31 20.94
N LEU A 8 -7.23 23.44 21.08
CA LEU A 8 -7.31 22.23 21.90
C LEU A 8 -7.56 22.56 23.37
N GLN A 9 -6.87 23.55 23.92
CA GLN A 9 -7.08 23.99 25.31
C GLN A 9 -8.47 24.61 25.51
N ARG A 10 -9.00 25.33 24.52
CA ARG A 10 -10.37 25.86 24.59
C ARG A 10 -11.40 24.74 24.56
N LYS A 11 -11.19 23.71 23.72
CA LYS A 11 -12.06 22.52 23.66
C LYS A 11 -12.02 21.73 24.97
N ALA A 12 -10.82 21.45 25.48
CA ALA A 12 -10.57 20.81 26.77
C ALA A 12 -11.33 21.47 27.94
N ARG A 13 -11.29 22.82 28.00
CA ARG A 13 -12.03 23.60 29.01
C ARG A 13 -13.54 23.46 28.86
N ARG A 14 -14.08 23.39 27.63
CA ARG A 14 -15.51 23.19 27.37
C ARG A 14 -15.98 21.80 27.78
N GLU A 15 -15.13 20.80 27.59
CA GLU A 15 -15.42 19.37 27.85
C GLU A 15 -15.02 18.92 29.27
N GLN A 16 -14.54 19.85 30.12
CA GLN A 16 -14.04 19.57 31.49
C GLN A 16 -12.94 18.50 31.56
N ASN A 17 -12.19 18.32 30.47
CA ASN A 17 -11.09 17.36 30.39
C ASN A 17 -9.76 18.12 30.24
N PRO A 18 -9.03 18.41 31.33
CA PRO A 18 -7.78 19.16 31.25
C PRO A 18 -6.71 18.35 30.51
N ILE A 19 -6.10 18.97 29.50
CA ILE A 19 -5.02 18.37 28.68
C ILE A 19 -3.66 18.81 29.26
N SER A 20 -2.76 17.85 29.50
CA SER A 20 -1.39 18.12 29.94
C SER A 20 -0.52 18.61 28.76
N GLU A 21 0.59 19.32 29.04
CA GLU A 21 1.54 19.71 27.98
C GLU A 21 2.15 18.51 27.24
N THR A 22 2.21 17.35 27.90
CA THR A 22 2.64 16.07 27.31
C THR A 22 1.66 15.53 26.27
N ASP A 23 0.41 15.96 26.33
CA ASP A 23 -0.67 15.49 25.45
C ASP A 23 -0.86 16.45 24.26
N LEU A 24 -0.11 17.55 24.22
CA LEU A 24 -0.12 18.48 23.10
C LEU A 24 0.60 17.88 21.89
N PRO A 25 0.09 18.11 20.66
CA PRO A 25 0.68 17.49 19.47
C PRO A 25 2.08 18.05 19.18
N CYS A 26 3.05 17.17 18.91
CA CYS A 26 4.38 17.58 18.46
C CYS A 26 4.38 17.93 16.95
N LEU A 27 5.07 19.00 16.57
CA LEU A 27 5.30 19.34 15.16
C LEU A 27 6.46 18.52 14.61
N TRP A 28 6.22 17.77 13.53
CA TRP A 28 7.26 17.03 12.83
C TRP A 28 7.60 17.73 11.50
N ILE A 29 8.88 18.08 11.33
CA ILE A 29 9.40 18.69 10.10
C ILE A 29 10.27 17.65 9.40
N LEU A 30 9.92 17.29 8.18
CA LEU A 30 10.71 16.38 7.35
C LEU A 30 11.51 17.21 6.37
N SER A 31 12.84 17.07 6.40
CA SER A 31 13.74 17.75 5.47
C SER A 31 14.52 16.72 4.66
N PRO A 32 14.47 16.76 3.32
CA PRO A 32 15.24 15.85 2.47
C PRO A 32 16.75 15.96 2.72
N SER A 33 17.21 17.16 3.05
CA SER A 33 18.61 17.43 3.42
C SER A 33 18.68 18.28 4.68
N CYS A 34 19.64 17.96 5.56
CA CYS A 34 19.98 18.75 6.73
C CYS A 34 21.50 18.83 6.87
N SER A 35 21.99 20.05 7.11
CA SER A 35 23.40 20.31 7.39
C SER A 35 23.64 20.36 8.90
N ALA A 36 24.87 20.05 9.33
CA ALA A 36 25.27 20.18 10.73
C ALA A 36 25.11 21.62 11.26
N GLN A 37 25.28 22.63 10.39
CA GLN A 37 25.07 24.03 10.75
C GLN A 37 23.60 24.33 11.06
N LEU A 38 22.66 23.76 10.28
CA LEU A 38 21.23 23.91 10.52
C LEU A 38 20.84 23.27 11.85
N LEU A 39 21.29 22.03 12.10
CA LEU A 39 21.03 21.34 13.37
C LEU A 39 21.55 22.15 14.57
N LYS A 40 22.78 22.65 14.47
CA LYS A 40 23.38 23.50 15.52
C LYS A 40 22.63 24.82 15.70
N GLY A 41 22.20 25.45 14.61
CA GLY A 41 21.45 26.71 14.63
C GLY A 41 20.11 26.60 15.34
N PHE A 42 19.39 25.49 15.13
CA PHE A 42 18.13 25.21 15.83
C PHE A 42 18.32 24.56 17.21
N SER A 43 19.57 24.31 17.64
CA SER A 43 19.88 23.51 18.83
C SER A 43 19.16 22.14 18.82
N ALA A 44 18.99 21.57 17.62
CA ALA A 44 18.35 20.28 17.43
C ALA A 44 19.32 19.18 17.86
N LYS A 45 18.90 18.32 18.79
CA LYS A 45 19.72 17.26 19.37
C LYS A 45 19.02 15.92 19.31
N LEU A 46 19.80 14.85 19.31
CA LEU A 46 19.26 13.52 19.55
C LEU A 46 18.61 13.50 20.94
N ASP A 47 17.55 12.71 21.05
CA ASP A 47 16.90 12.52 22.34
C ASP A 47 17.79 11.70 23.27
N ASP A 48 17.87 12.12 24.53
CA ASP A 48 18.75 11.49 25.53
C ASP A 48 18.22 10.11 25.98
N SER A 49 16.98 9.75 25.60
CA SER A 49 16.38 8.45 25.95
C SER A 49 16.97 7.27 25.19
N GLY A 50 17.69 7.50 24.09
CA GLY A 50 18.27 6.44 23.24
C GLY A 50 17.26 5.67 22.39
N ASN A 51 15.97 6.04 22.42
CA ASN A 51 14.93 5.38 21.64
C ASN A 51 14.88 5.83 20.17
N TRP A 52 15.68 6.84 19.79
CA TRP A 52 15.63 7.46 18.48
C TRP A 52 16.95 7.28 17.72
N VAL A 53 16.83 7.01 16.43
CA VAL A 53 17.97 6.82 15.53
C VAL A 53 18.57 8.14 15.07
N GLU A 54 19.78 8.07 14.53
CA GLU A 54 20.40 9.19 13.81
C GLU A 54 19.47 9.69 12.69
N GLY A 55 19.43 11.01 12.49
CA GLY A 55 18.49 11.65 11.59
C GLY A 55 17.20 12.13 12.25
N ILE A 56 16.89 11.74 13.49
CA ILE A 56 15.72 12.26 14.23
C ILE A 56 16.18 13.15 15.38
N TYR A 57 15.94 14.45 15.25
CA TYR A 57 16.40 15.46 16.20
C TYR A 57 15.23 16.20 16.82
N PHE A 58 15.38 16.58 18.08
CA PHE A 58 14.39 17.37 18.82
C PHE A 58 14.93 18.76 19.09
N LEU A 59 14.09 19.76 18.85
CA LEU A 59 14.37 21.15 19.23
C LEU A 59 14.20 21.32 20.75
N PRO A 60 14.67 22.43 21.33
CA PRO A 60 14.45 22.72 22.74
C PRO A 60 12.98 22.57 23.15
N LYS A 61 12.74 21.97 24.34
CA LYS A 61 11.42 21.48 24.79
C LYS A 61 10.24 22.44 24.55
N LEU A 62 10.43 23.74 24.73
CA LEU A 62 9.37 24.74 24.55
C LEU A 62 8.82 24.83 23.11
N PHE A 63 9.58 24.36 22.12
CA PHE A 63 9.12 24.34 20.73
C PHE A 63 8.22 23.14 20.39
N ASN A 64 8.25 22.06 21.19
CA ASN A 64 7.56 20.79 20.87
C ASN A 64 7.66 20.43 19.38
N THR A 65 8.89 20.48 18.85
CA THR A 65 9.17 20.26 17.44
C THR A 65 10.27 19.22 17.28
N ALA A 66 10.04 18.26 16.39
CA ALA A 66 11.01 17.31 15.92
C ALA A 66 11.37 17.60 14.46
N LEU A 67 12.64 17.36 14.12
CA LEU A 67 13.22 17.51 12.80
C LEU A 67 13.74 16.15 12.34
N VAL A 68 13.26 15.71 11.19
CA VAL A 68 13.70 14.49 10.53
C VAL A 68 14.62 14.89 9.37
N ALA A 69 15.91 14.64 9.54
CA ALA A 69 16.95 14.80 8.53
C ALA A 69 17.03 13.51 7.69
N ILE A 70 16.27 13.46 6.60
CA ILE A 70 16.11 12.24 5.81
C ILE A 70 17.46 11.71 5.27
N ASN A 71 18.35 12.60 4.84
CA ASN A 71 19.69 12.26 4.35
C ASN A 71 20.64 11.68 5.42
N GLN A 72 20.25 11.70 6.70
CA GLN A 72 21.04 11.19 7.82
C GLN A 72 20.41 9.94 8.45
N LEU A 73 19.23 9.52 7.98
CA LEU A 73 18.57 8.33 8.50
C LEU A 73 19.38 7.07 8.16
N PRO A 74 19.52 6.12 9.10
CA PRO A 74 20.23 4.89 8.86
C PRO A 74 19.53 4.05 7.78
N VAL A 75 20.31 3.23 7.08
CA VAL A 75 19.82 2.34 6.02
C VAL A 75 19.19 1.10 6.67
N THR A 76 17.91 1.19 6.97
CA THR A 76 17.11 0.11 7.58
C THR A 76 15.73 0.08 6.93
N GLU A 77 15.01 -1.03 7.11
CA GLU A 77 13.64 -1.16 6.62
C GLU A 77 12.68 -0.17 7.29
N GLU A 78 12.88 0.11 8.59
CA GLU A 78 12.03 1.03 9.38
C GLU A 78 12.09 2.49 8.87
N THR A 79 13.24 2.91 8.32
CA THR A 79 13.45 4.26 7.79
C THR A 79 13.21 4.35 6.28
N LEU A 80 12.99 3.22 5.61
CA LEU A 80 12.91 3.12 4.15
C LEU A 80 11.87 4.08 3.57
N TRP A 81 10.68 4.13 4.18
CA TRP A 81 9.58 4.98 3.73
C TRP A 81 9.94 6.47 3.77
N LEU A 82 10.68 6.92 4.79
CA LEU A 82 11.16 8.30 4.89
C LEU A 82 12.23 8.60 3.85
N ARG A 83 13.15 7.66 3.63
CA ARG A 83 14.28 7.83 2.69
C ARG A 83 13.83 7.90 1.23
N ILE A 84 12.68 7.31 0.89
CA ILE A 84 12.04 7.49 -0.43
C ILE A 84 11.64 8.95 -0.67
N LEU A 85 11.29 9.70 0.39
CA LEU A 85 11.01 11.14 0.33
C LEU A 85 12.29 12.01 0.34
N GLY A 86 13.47 11.37 0.33
CA GLY A 86 14.76 12.05 0.28
C GLY A 86 15.06 12.62 -1.10
N ARG A 87 16.33 12.96 -1.32
CA ARG A 87 16.84 13.44 -2.62
C ARG A 87 18.10 12.69 -3.03
N ASP A 88 18.44 12.80 -4.32
CA ASP A 88 19.69 12.31 -4.91
C ASP A 88 19.95 10.81 -4.58
N LYS A 89 21.11 10.55 -3.96
CA LYS A 89 21.58 9.23 -3.56
C LYS A 89 20.70 8.58 -2.51
N THR A 90 20.17 9.35 -1.55
CA THR A 90 19.35 8.81 -0.46
C THR A 90 18.08 8.18 -1.02
N GLN A 91 17.42 8.90 -1.92
CA GLN A 91 16.22 8.44 -2.59
C GLN A 91 16.51 7.29 -3.55
N SER A 92 17.54 7.42 -4.40
CA SER A 92 17.92 6.36 -5.33
C SER A 92 18.23 5.05 -4.62
N GLN A 93 18.94 5.11 -3.48
CA GLN A 93 19.24 3.95 -2.66
C GLN A 93 17.97 3.34 -2.04
N ALA A 94 17.10 4.17 -1.47
CA ALA A 94 15.85 3.74 -0.87
C ALA A 94 14.90 3.10 -1.91
N ILE A 95 14.86 3.63 -3.13
CA ILE A 95 14.12 3.01 -4.23
C ILE A 95 14.71 1.62 -4.53
N ASN A 96 16.03 1.48 -4.68
CA ASN A 96 16.63 0.18 -4.94
C ASN A 96 16.35 -0.85 -3.82
N GLU A 97 16.37 -0.42 -2.56
CA GLU A 97 15.98 -1.26 -1.42
C GLU A 97 14.51 -1.68 -1.49
N LEU A 98 13.61 -0.76 -1.83
CA LEU A 98 12.18 -1.06 -2.03
C LEU A 98 11.96 -2.12 -3.11
N LEU A 99 12.74 -2.07 -4.20
CA LEU A 99 12.65 -3.04 -5.30
C LEU A 99 13.29 -4.38 -4.98
N ALA A 100 14.23 -4.41 -4.04
CA ALA A 100 14.81 -5.64 -3.55
C ALA A 100 13.87 -6.39 -2.56
N LEU A 101 12.81 -5.74 -2.06
CA LEU A 101 11.83 -6.40 -1.21
C LEU A 101 11.03 -7.45 -1.99
N PRO A 102 10.60 -8.56 -1.35
CA PRO A 102 9.75 -9.56 -1.97
C PRO A 102 8.44 -8.97 -2.52
N ASP A 103 7.90 -9.57 -3.59
CA ASP A 103 6.68 -9.08 -4.26
C ASP A 103 5.46 -9.04 -3.32
N GLY A 104 5.38 -9.96 -2.35
CA GLY A 104 4.32 -10.01 -1.34
C GLY A 104 4.53 -9.08 -0.13
N HIS A 105 5.57 -8.24 -0.13
CA HIS A 105 5.87 -7.39 1.02
C HIS A 105 4.88 -6.22 1.13
N PRO A 106 4.16 -6.04 2.26
CA PRO A 106 3.13 -5.01 2.39
C PRO A 106 3.65 -3.59 2.12
N LEU A 107 4.87 -3.29 2.59
CA LEU A 107 5.49 -1.97 2.41
C LEU A 107 5.80 -1.68 0.94
N ARG A 108 6.15 -2.69 0.13
CA ARG A 108 6.38 -2.53 -1.31
C ARG A 108 5.09 -2.18 -2.04
N GLY A 109 4.02 -2.93 -1.78
CA GLY A 109 2.70 -2.68 -2.38
C GLY A 109 2.16 -1.29 -2.04
N ASN A 110 2.10 -0.95 -0.74
CA ASN A 110 1.57 0.32 -0.27
C ASN A 110 2.31 1.53 -0.87
N ILE A 111 3.64 1.47 -0.91
CA ILE A 111 4.46 2.57 -1.42
C ILE A 111 4.29 2.72 -2.94
N LEU A 112 4.30 1.61 -3.69
CA LEU A 112 4.10 1.66 -5.14
C LEU A 112 2.71 2.22 -5.50
N GLU A 113 1.67 1.88 -4.73
CA GLU A 113 0.33 2.44 -4.90
C GLU A 113 0.31 3.96 -4.64
N ILE A 114 0.91 4.43 -3.55
CA ILE A 114 0.98 5.86 -3.24
C ILE A 114 1.73 6.62 -4.34
N LEU A 115 2.85 6.06 -4.82
CA LEU A 115 3.65 6.65 -5.90
C LEU A 115 2.89 6.69 -7.23
N ALA A 116 2.10 5.65 -7.54
CA ALA A 116 1.22 5.62 -8.70
C ALA A 116 0.18 6.74 -8.64
N ASN A 117 -0.49 6.88 -7.49
CA ASN A 117 -1.49 7.92 -7.26
C ASN A 117 -0.91 9.33 -7.35
N TRP A 118 0.31 9.52 -6.86
CA TRP A 118 1.01 10.80 -6.94
C TRP A 118 1.41 11.13 -8.39
N ARG A 119 1.92 10.15 -9.14
CA ARG A 119 2.23 10.31 -10.57
C ARG A 119 1.01 10.74 -11.38
N ILE A 120 -0.15 10.14 -11.15
CA ILE A 120 -1.40 10.52 -11.84
C ILE A 120 -1.77 11.99 -11.55
N LYS A 121 -1.59 12.45 -10.30
CA LYS A 121 -1.85 13.84 -9.92
C LYS A 121 -0.85 14.82 -10.56
N ILE A 122 0.38 14.38 -10.78
CA ILE A 122 1.45 15.17 -11.36
C ILE A 122 1.39 15.24 -12.88
N GLU A 123 1.07 14.15 -13.58
CA GLU A 123 1.00 14.13 -15.05
C GLU A 123 -0.06 15.09 -15.61
N GLY A 124 -1.00 15.56 -14.78
CA GLY A 124 -1.97 16.61 -15.11
C GLY A 124 -1.50 18.05 -14.85
N ASN A 125 -0.28 18.27 -14.35
CA ASN A 125 0.24 19.57 -13.94
C ASN A 125 1.47 19.96 -14.78
N GLU A 126 1.43 21.10 -15.47
CA GLU A 126 2.50 21.52 -16.39
C GLU A 126 3.76 22.04 -15.66
N ASP A 127 3.60 22.51 -14.41
CA ASP A 127 4.65 23.12 -13.59
C ASP A 127 5.33 22.10 -12.64
N LEU A 128 5.94 21.06 -13.21
CA LEU A 128 6.71 20.09 -12.41
C LEU A 128 8.08 20.63 -12.05
N THR A 129 8.40 20.55 -10.77
CA THR A 129 9.75 20.79 -10.25
C THR A 129 10.72 19.69 -10.73
N GLU A 130 12.01 20.00 -10.77
CA GLU A 130 13.04 19.04 -11.19
C GLU A 130 13.04 17.78 -10.31
N ASP A 131 12.88 17.96 -8.99
CA ASP A 131 12.79 16.87 -8.02
C ASP A 131 11.60 15.92 -8.32
N GLU A 132 10.47 16.48 -8.76
CA GLU A 132 9.28 15.70 -9.11
C GLU A 132 9.51 14.86 -10.38
N ARG A 133 10.20 15.43 -11.37
CA ARG A 133 10.58 14.72 -12.59
C ARG A 133 11.57 13.59 -12.31
N GLU A 134 12.58 13.86 -11.48
CA GLU A 134 13.60 12.88 -11.10
C GLU A 134 12.97 11.68 -10.37
N LEU A 135 12.09 11.93 -9.40
CA LEU A 135 11.37 10.88 -8.68
C LEU A 135 10.54 10.00 -9.62
N ILE A 136 9.83 10.61 -10.58
CA ILE A 136 9.06 9.87 -11.59
C ILE A 136 9.96 9.03 -12.49
N MET A 137 11.09 9.57 -12.95
CA MET A 137 12.03 8.84 -13.81
C MET A 137 12.66 7.65 -13.08
N ASN A 138 13.09 7.84 -11.83
CA ASN A 138 13.74 6.81 -11.03
C ASN A 138 12.79 5.65 -10.68
N LEU A 139 11.49 5.95 -10.48
CA LEU A 139 10.47 4.94 -10.17
C LEU A 139 9.85 4.28 -11.39
N SER A 140 10.03 4.86 -12.59
CA SER A 140 9.33 4.40 -13.80
C SER A 140 9.52 2.91 -14.10
N PRO A 141 10.74 2.32 -14.07
CA PRO A 141 10.92 0.91 -14.41
C PRO A 141 10.29 -0.07 -13.41
N ALA A 142 10.26 0.31 -12.14
CA ALA A 142 9.68 -0.47 -11.06
C ALA A 142 8.16 -0.44 -11.08
N TYR A 143 7.63 0.77 -11.20
CA TYR A 143 6.20 0.99 -11.32
C TYR A 143 5.62 0.31 -12.55
N LEU A 144 6.29 0.40 -13.71
CA LEU A 144 5.81 -0.24 -14.94
C LEU A 144 5.71 -1.76 -14.76
N ARG A 145 6.73 -2.40 -14.18
CA ARG A 145 6.69 -3.84 -13.88
C ARG A 145 5.57 -4.20 -12.91
N TRP A 146 5.47 -3.50 -11.78
CA TRP A 146 4.40 -3.73 -10.80
C TRP A 146 3.01 -3.53 -11.41
N ARG A 147 2.85 -2.53 -12.28
CA ARG A 147 1.60 -2.26 -12.99
C ARG A 147 1.25 -3.38 -13.98
N GLU A 148 2.22 -3.85 -14.77
CA GLU A 148 2.02 -4.97 -15.70
C GLU A 148 1.63 -6.24 -14.95
N GLU A 149 2.33 -6.57 -13.87
CA GLU A 149 2.01 -7.71 -13.00
C GLU A 149 0.60 -7.60 -12.42
N THR A 150 0.25 -6.42 -11.88
CA THR A 150 -1.08 -6.18 -11.29
C THR A 150 -2.19 -6.25 -12.34
N LEU A 151 -1.95 -5.73 -13.56
CA LEU A 151 -2.90 -5.83 -14.66
C LEU A 151 -3.08 -7.26 -15.13
N GLU A 152 -2.01 -8.04 -15.21
CA GLU A 152 -2.08 -9.43 -15.64
C GLU A 152 -2.81 -10.28 -14.59
N GLN A 153 -2.50 -10.11 -13.29
CA GLN A 153 -3.26 -10.74 -12.21
C GLN A 153 -4.74 -10.37 -12.26
N GLY A 154 -5.05 -9.09 -12.47
CA GLY A 154 -6.44 -8.63 -12.62
C GLY A 154 -7.14 -9.24 -13.84
N ARG A 155 -6.41 -9.44 -14.95
CA ARG A 155 -6.92 -10.09 -16.16
C ARG A 155 -7.18 -11.57 -15.95
N GLU A 156 -6.27 -12.28 -15.28
CA GLU A 156 -6.43 -13.69 -14.93
C GLU A 156 -7.60 -13.88 -13.98
N GLN A 157 -7.69 -13.08 -12.92
CA GLN A 157 -8.77 -13.17 -11.95
C GLN A 157 -10.13 -12.81 -12.57
N GLY A 158 -10.20 -11.76 -13.39
CA GLY A 158 -11.41 -11.40 -14.12
C GLY A 158 -11.85 -12.48 -15.11
N ASN A 159 -10.91 -13.17 -15.74
CA ASN A 159 -11.20 -14.32 -16.61
C ASN A 159 -11.74 -15.50 -15.80
N LEU A 160 -11.14 -15.82 -14.65
CA LEU A 160 -11.62 -16.88 -13.75
C LEU A 160 -13.03 -16.59 -13.22
N GLU A 161 -13.28 -15.37 -12.74
CA GLU A 161 -14.59 -14.93 -12.27
C GLU A 161 -15.63 -14.95 -13.40
N GLY A 162 -15.28 -14.46 -14.59
CA GLY A 162 -16.16 -14.50 -15.76
C GLY A 162 -16.51 -15.92 -16.21
N GLN A 163 -15.52 -16.83 -16.19
CA GLN A 163 -15.75 -18.24 -16.49
C GLN A 163 -16.64 -18.91 -15.43
N ARG A 164 -16.41 -18.63 -14.15
CA ARG A 164 -17.25 -19.14 -13.07
C ARG A 164 -18.69 -18.67 -13.21
N LEU A 165 -18.89 -17.38 -13.50
CA LEU A 165 -20.22 -16.82 -13.74
C LEU A 165 -20.90 -17.47 -14.95
N MET A 166 -20.15 -17.76 -16.02
CA MET A 166 -20.66 -18.49 -17.18
C MET A 166 -21.14 -19.90 -16.81
N VAL A 167 -20.36 -20.64 -15.99
CA VAL A 167 -20.74 -21.96 -15.48
C VAL A 167 -22.04 -21.87 -14.66
N GLU A 168 -22.09 -20.93 -13.71
CA GLU A 168 -23.26 -20.70 -12.86
C GLU A 168 -24.52 -20.38 -13.69
N ASN A 169 -24.40 -19.47 -14.66
CA ASN A 169 -25.51 -19.10 -15.55
C ASN A 169 -25.98 -20.25 -16.45
N LEU A 170 -25.06 -21.07 -16.95
CA LEU A 170 -25.42 -22.24 -17.76
C LEU A 170 -26.14 -23.31 -16.93
N LEU A 171 -25.65 -23.60 -15.72
CA LEU A 171 -26.33 -24.50 -14.79
C LEU A 171 -27.72 -23.98 -14.44
N ALA A 172 -27.84 -22.67 -14.20
CA ALA A 172 -29.12 -22.05 -13.91
C ALA A 172 -30.09 -22.14 -15.11
N GLY A 173 -29.61 -21.84 -16.31
CA GLY A 173 -30.40 -21.92 -17.53
C GLY A 173 -30.86 -23.34 -17.88
N ARG A 174 -30.05 -24.37 -17.58
CA ARG A 174 -30.39 -25.77 -17.88
C ARG A 174 -31.23 -26.45 -16.80
N PHE A 175 -31.02 -26.12 -15.52
CA PHE A 175 -31.59 -26.87 -14.39
C PHE A 175 -32.44 -26.03 -13.44
N GLY A 176 -32.59 -24.72 -13.69
CA GLY A 176 -33.36 -23.82 -12.84
C GLY A 176 -32.51 -23.10 -11.80
N THR A 177 -32.85 -23.14 -10.52
CA THR A 177 -32.01 -22.51 -9.49
C THR A 177 -30.79 -23.37 -9.17
N VAL A 178 -29.61 -22.74 -9.07
CA VAL A 178 -28.39 -23.43 -8.61
C VAL A 178 -28.47 -23.63 -7.10
N ASP A 179 -28.92 -24.82 -6.71
CA ASP A 179 -29.00 -25.23 -5.31
C ASP A 179 -27.62 -25.57 -4.72
N LYS A 180 -27.58 -25.89 -3.42
CA LYS A 180 -26.34 -26.23 -2.72
C LYS A 180 -25.62 -27.45 -3.31
N GLU A 181 -26.34 -28.39 -3.94
CA GLU A 181 -25.74 -29.58 -4.55
C GLU A 181 -25.02 -29.18 -5.85
N LEU A 182 -25.69 -28.44 -6.73
CA LEU A 182 -25.11 -27.94 -7.97
C LEU A 182 -23.96 -26.97 -7.73
N SER A 183 -24.05 -26.12 -6.71
CA SER A 183 -22.98 -25.18 -6.35
C SER A 183 -21.65 -25.87 -6.05
N ARG A 184 -21.69 -27.08 -5.46
CA ARG A 184 -20.48 -27.87 -5.16
C ARG A 184 -19.78 -28.39 -6.40
N THR A 185 -20.48 -28.52 -7.52
CA THR A 185 -19.90 -28.99 -8.78
C THR A 185 -19.09 -27.91 -9.50
N ILE A 186 -19.33 -26.62 -9.19
CA ILE A 186 -18.71 -25.49 -9.86
C ILE A 186 -17.18 -25.53 -9.71
N GLU A 187 -16.68 -25.73 -8.50
CA GLU A 187 -15.22 -25.72 -8.25
C GLU A 187 -14.51 -26.88 -8.98
N PRO A 188 -14.96 -28.15 -8.91
CA PRO A 188 -14.44 -29.23 -9.74
C PRO A 188 -14.54 -28.98 -11.25
N LEU A 189 -15.63 -28.37 -11.72
CA LEU A 189 -15.80 -28.02 -13.14
C LEU A 189 -14.79 -26.95 -13.58
N MET A 190 -14.44 -26.00 -12.70
CA MET A 190 -13.45 -24.96 -12.97
C MET A 190 -12.03 -25.51 -13.14
N GLN A 191 -11.74 -26.70 -12.60
CA GLN A 191 -10.44 -27.37 -12.76
C GLN A 191 -10.28 -28.11 -14.10
N LEU A 192 -11.37 -28.28 -14.86
CA LEU A 192 -11.31 -28.91 -16.18
C LEU A 192 -10.82 -27.94 -17.26
N PRO A 193 -10.15 -28.44 -18.32
CA PRO A 193 -9.93 -27.67 -19.53
C PRO A 193 -11.24 -27.10 -20.08
N ILE A 194 -11.20 -25.88 -20.62
CA ILE A 194 -12.39 -25.15 -21.10
C ILE A 194 -13.23 -26.00 -22.06
N THR A 195 -12.59 -26.74 -22.97
CA THR A 195 -13.25 -27.60 -23.95
C THR A 195 -14.05 -28.72 -23.29
N ASP A 196 -13.44 -29.43 -22.34
CA ASP A 196 -14.05 -30.55 -21.63
C ASP A 196 -15.18 -30.07 -20.72
N ARG A 197 -14.94 -28.96 -20.02
CA ARG A 197 -15.94 -28.28 -19.19
C ARG A 197 -17.18 -27.92 -19.99
N THR A 198 -17.01 -27.35 -21.19
CA THR A 198 -18.12 -26.94 -22.06
C THR A 198 -18.92 -28.15 -22.55
N GLN A 199 -18.25 -29.25 -22.92
CA GLN A 199 -18.93 -30.48 -23.32
C GLN A 199 -19.73 -31.10 -22.18
N VAL A 200 -19.13 -31.19 -20.99
CA VAL A 200 -19.78 -31.69 -19.78
C VAL A 200 -21.02 -30.85 -19.45
N LEU A 201 -20.90 -29.51 -19.50
CA LEU A 201 -21.98 -28.58 -19.19
C LEU A 201 -23.13 -28.57 -20.21
N LEU A 202 -22.92 -29.01 -21.44
CA LEU A 202 -23.96 -29.06 -22.47
C LEU A 202 -24.60 -30.45 -22.59
N ASN A 203 -23.84 -31.51 -22.35
CA ASN A 203 -24.26 -32.88 -22.66
C ASN A 203 -24.75 -33.66 -21.45
N LEU A 204 -24.19 -33.45 -20.25
CA LEU A 204 -24.61 -34.21 -19.06
C LEU A 204 -25.96 -33.71 -18.52
N SER A 205 -26.71 -34.64 -17.93
CA SER A 205 -27.88 -34.35 -17.11
C SER A 205 -27.48 -33.86 -15.70
N ARG A 206 -28.45 -33.34 -14.94
CA ARG A 206 -28.23 -32.88 -13.55
C ARG A 206 -27.67 -34.01 -12.67
N GLN A 207 -28.22 -35.23 -12.77
CA GLN A 207 -27.80 -36.36 -11.94
C GLN A 207 -26.37 -36.80 -12.27
N GLU A 208 -26.03 -36.92 -13.55
CA GLU A 208 -24.67 -37.30 -13.97
C GLU A 208 -23.62 -36.24 -13.58
N LEU A 209 -23.98 -34.96 -13.60
CA LEU A 209 -23.13 -33.87 -13.10
C LEU A 209 -22.87 -34.01 -11.59
N LEU A 210 -23.89 -34.33 -10.81
CA LEU A 210 -23.78 -34.51 -9.37
C LEU A 210 -23.02 -35.79 -9.00
N GLU A 211 -23.24 -36.89 -9.72
CA GLU A 211 -22.49 -38.14 -9.50
C GLU A 211 -21.00 -37.96 -9.82
N ARG A 212 -20.67 -37.17 -10.85
CA ARG A 212 -19.30 -37.03 -11.32
C ARG A 212 -18.51 -35.90 -10.64
N PHE A 213 -19.20 -34.84 -10.20
CA PHE A 213 -18.57 -33.62 -9.66
C PHE A 213 -19.18 -33.15 -8.33
N GLY A 214 -20.22 -33.79 -7.82
CA GLY A 214 -20.90 -33.40 -6.58
C GLY A 214 -20.21 -33.90 -5.31
N GLU A 215 -19.33 -34.90 -5.41
CA GLU A 215 -18.46 -35.33 -4.31
C GLU A 215 -17.20 -34.45 -4.26
N SER A 216 -17.29 -33.32 -3.58
CA SER A 216 -16.09 -32.77 -2.94
C SER A 216 -15.65 -33.77 -1.88
N ARG A 217 -14.53 -34.49 -2.11
CA ARG A 217 -13.81 -35.18 -1.02
C ARG A 217 -13.66 -34.18 0.12
N SER A 218 -14.43 -34.39 1.17
CA SER A 218 -14.22 -33.80 2.48
C SER A 218 -13.10 -34.60 3.13
N ASP A 219 -11.87 -34.10 3.03
CA ASP A 219 -10.81 -34.31 4.00
C ASP A 219 -10.29 -32.93 4.44
#